data_AF-A0A3G9CZ03-F1
#
_entry.id   AF-A0A3G9CZ03-F1
#
_cell.length_a   1.000
_cell.length_b   1.000
_cell.length_c   1.000
_cell.angle_alpha   90.00
_cell.angle_beta   90.00
_cell.angle_gamma   90.00
#
_symmetry.space_group_name_H-M   'P 1'
#
loop_
_entity.id
_entity.type
_entity.pdbx_description
1 polymer ?
#
loop_
_entity_poly.entity_id
_entity_poly.type
_entity_poly.pdbx_seq_one_letter_code
_entity_poly.pdbx_strand_id
1 'polypeptide(L)' 'MIQRRGKATKWHKIQKALERATTISEAYLILEPFNLTNEEACRIAQQWQIGRQILARHGVI' A
#
# COMPACT_ATOMS: atom_id res chain seq x y z
N MET A 1 -6.89 31.75 1.03
CA MET A 1 -6.73 30.37 1.52
C MET A 1 -5.45 29.78 0.93
N ILE A 2 -4.37 29.70 1.70
CA ILE A 2 -3.15 29.01 1.26
C ILE A 2 -3.43 27.52 1.41
N GLN A 3 -3.73 26.84 0.29
CA GLN A 3 -3.77 25.38 0.25
C GLN A 3 -2.35 24.89 0.58
N ARG A 4 -2.12 24.48 1.84
CA ARG A 4 -0.93 23.71 2.20
C ARG A 4 -1.00 22.44 1.36
N ARG A 5 -0.23 22.37 0.26
CA ARG A 5 0.09 21.10 -0.41
C ARG A 5 0.91 20.29 0.59
N GLY A 6 0.20 19.64 1.52
CA GLY A 6 0.79 18.84 2.58
C GLY A 6 1.69 17.80 1.95
N LYS A 7 2.96 17.77 2.37
CA LYS A 7 3.90 16.70 1.97
C LYS A 7 3.16 15.37 2.07
N ALA A 8 3.17 14.59 0.98
CA ALA A 8 2.63 13.24 0.99
C ALA A 8 3.29 12.48 2.15
N THR A 9 2.48 12.02 3.10
CA THR A 9 2.96 11.28 4.27
C THR A 9 3.64 9.99 3.81
N LYS A 10 4.53 9.42 4.64
CA LYS A 10 5.16 8.12 4.37
C LYS A 10 4.10 7.08 3.99
N TRP A 11 2.97 7.10 4.69
CA TRP A 11 1.80 6.26 4.40
C TRP A 11 1.23 6.45 3.00
N HIS A 12 1.01 7.70 2.57
CA HIS A 12 0.46 7.98 1.25
C HIS A 12 1.38 7.51 0.11
N LYS A 13 2.71 7.58 0.31
CA LYS A 13 3.69 7.04 -0.64
C LYS A 13 3.65 5.52 -0.71
N ILE A 14 3.54 4.86 0.44
CA ILE A 14 3.40 3.40 0.53
C ILE A 14 2.13 2.93 -0.19
N GLN A 15 0.98 3.55 0.11
CA GLN A 15 -0.30 3.20 -0.53
C GLN A 15 -0.22 3.33 -2.05
N LYS A 16 0.28 4.47 -2.55
CA LYS A 16 0.43 4.71 -4.00
C LYS A 16 1.39 3.73 -4.68
N ALA A 17 2.44 3.29 -3.97
CA ALA A 17 3.36 2.29 -4.49
C ALA A 17 2.68 0.91 -4.58
N LEU A 18 1.89 0.54 -3.57
CA LEU A 18 1.15 -0.73 -3.51
C LEU A 18 0.00 -0.83 -4.53
N GLU A 19 -0.52 0.28 -5.04
CA GLU A 19 -1.49 0.26 -6.16
C GLU A 19 -0.92 -0.43 -7.42
N ARG A 20 0.42 -0.41 -7.59
CA ARG A 20 1.11 -1.07 -8.71
C ARG A 20 1.36 -2.55 -8.47
N ALA A 21 1.27 -3.02 -7.23
CA ALA A 21 1.47 -4.43 -6.92
C ALA A 21 0.33 -5.25 -7.57
N THR A 22 0.65 -6.38 -8.17
CA THR A 22 -0.34 -7.36 -8.67
C THR A 22 -0.39 -8.59 -7.78
N THR A 23 0.72 -8.91 -7.14
CA THR A 23 0.85 -10.06 -6.22
C THR A 23 1.32 -9.62 -4.83
N ILE A 24 1.13 -10.51 -3.85
CA ILE A 24 1.62 -10.30 -2.48
C ILE A 24 3.15 -10.20 -2.43
N SER A 25 3.87 -10.96 -3.26
CA SER A 25 5.34 -10.92 -3.35
C SER A 25 5.83 -9.56 -3.84
N GLU A 26 5.18 -8.99 -4.86
CA GLU A 26 5.48 -7.64 -5.33
C GLU A 26 5.19 -6.58 -4.27
N ALA A 27 4.13 -6.75 -3.48
CA ALA A 27 3.84 -5.85 -2.37
C ALA A 27 5.01 -5.82 -1.37
N TYR A 28 5.61 -6.97 -1.03
CA TYR A 28 6.81 -7.00 -0.18
C TYR A 28 8.02 -6.30 -0.80
N LEU A 29 8.31 -6.57 -2.08
CA LEU A 29 9.41 -5.90 -2.81
C LEU A 29 9.23 -4.38 -2.85
N ILE A 30 7.98 -3.91 -3.00
CA ILE A 30 7.64 -2.49 -2.99
C ILE A 30 7.82 -1.88 -1.59
N LEU A 31 7.67 -2.67 -0.53
CA LEU A 31 7.80 -2.23 0.86
C LEU A 31 9.26 -2.19 1.36
N GLU A 32 10.17 -2.97 0.77
CA GLU A 32 11.61 -2.98 1.10
C GLU A 32 12.25 -1.58 1.18
N PRO A 33 12.11 -0.67 0.20
CA PRO A 33 12.76 0.64 0.24
C PRO A 33 12.23 1.58 1.34
N PHE A 34 11.14 1.22 2.02
CA PHE A 34 10.55 2.04 3.08
C PHE A 34 11.15 1.78 4.48
N ASN A 35 12.11 0.87 4.61
CA ASN A 35 12.75 0.47 5.87
C ASN A 35 11.70 0.26 6.97
N LEU A 36 10.69 -0.56 6.67
CA LEU A 36 9.66 -0.96 7.62
C LEU A 36 10.17 -2.13 8.45
N THR A 37 9.67 -2.27 9.68
CA THR A 37 9.89 -3.53 10.41
C THR A 37 9.17 -4.67 9.70
N ASN A 38 9.62 -5.92 9.92
CA ASN A 38 8.94 -7.09 9.36
C ASN A 38 7.46 -7.13 9.74
N GLU A 39 7.12 -6.73 10.98
CA GLU A 39 5.73 -6.66 11.44
C GLU A 39 4.93 -5.59 10.68
N GLU A 40 5.49 -4.40 10.48
CA GLU A 40 4.86 -3.33 9.72
C GLU A 40 4.65 -3.73 8.26
N ALA A 41 5.68 -4.26 7.61
CA ALA A 41 5.61 -4.71 6.22
C ALA A 41 4.56 -5.81 6.05
N CYS A 42 4.54 -6.80 6.95
CA CYS A 42 3.59 -7.89 6.93
C CYS A 42 2.15 -7.39 7.13
N ARG A 43 1.92 -6.52 8.11
CA ARG A 43 0.60 -5.92 8.35
C ARG A 43 0.09 -5.13 7.14
N ILE A 44 0.97 -4.35 6.50
CA ILE A 44 0.62 -3.53 5.34
C ILE A 44 0.33 -4.40 4.12
N ALA A 45 1.17 -5.40 3.85
CA ALA A 45 0.99 -6.33 2.73
C ALA A 45 -0.32 -7.13 2.86
N GLN A 46 -0.62 -7.63 4.07
CA GLN A 46 -1.88 -8.32 4.35
C GLN A 46 -3.10 -7.42 4.18
N GLN A 47 -3.03 -6.18 4.70
CA GLN A 47 -4.14 -5.22 4.57
C GLN A 47 -4.41 -4.88 3.09
N TRP A 48 -3.36 -4.73 2.29
CA TRP A 48 -3.48 -4.54 0.85
C TRP A 48 -4.13 -5.76 0.17
N GLN A 49 -3.73 -6.98 0.52
CA GLN A 49 -4.29 -8.22 -0.04
C GLN A 49 -5.78 -8.37 0.27
N ILE A 50 -6.19 -8.08 1.52
CA ILE A 50 -7.59 -8.10 1.92
C ILE A 50 -8.36 -7.05 1.13
N GLY A 51 -7.83 -5.83 0.97
CA GLY A 51 -8.43 -4.78 0.16
C GLY A 51 -8.67 -5.23 -1.29
N ARG A 52 -7.67 -5.87 -1.91
CA ARG A 52 -7.77 -6.47 -3.26
C ARG A 52 -8.86 -7.54 -3.32
N GLN A 53 -8.93 -8.44 -2.35
CA GLN A 53 -9.94 -9.50 -2.30
C GLN A 53 -11.36 -8.94 -2.15
N ILE A 54 -11.53 -7.90 -1.34
CA ILE A 54 -12.82 -7.20 -1.20
C ILE A 54 -13.21 -6.57 -2.54
N LEU A 55 -12.31 -5.83 -3.19
CA LEU A 55 -12.58 -5.21 -4.50
C LEU A 55 -12.92 -6.24 -5.58
N ALA A 56 -12.20 -7.36 -5.63
CA ALA A 56 -12.47 -8.46 -6.54
C ALA A 56 -13.84 -9.11 -6.28
N ARG A 57 -14.22 -9.26 -4.99
CA ARG A 57 -15.52 -9.82 -4.60
C ARG A 57 -16.69 -8.90 -4.89
N HIS A 58 -16.48 -7.58 -4.86
CA HIS A 58 -17.48 -6.58 -5.19
C HIS A 58 -17.58 -6.27 -6.70
N GLY A 59 -16.80 -6.94 -7.55
CA GLY A 59 -16.85 -6.76 -9.01
C GLY A 59 -16.40 -5.36 -9.46
N VAL A 60 -15.59 -4.67 -8.67
CA VAL A 60 -15.08 -3.32 -8.97
C VAL A 60 -13.73 -3.39 -9.71
N ILE A 61 -13.52 -4.45 -10.50
CA ILE A 61 -12.32 -4.65 -11.33
C ILE A 61 -12.76 -4.96 -12.76
#